data_AF-A0A0C2F7W4-F1
#
_entry.id   AF-A0A0C2F7W4-F1
#
_cell.length_a   1.000
_cell.length_b   1.000
_cell.length_c   1.000
_cell.angle_alpha   90.00
_cell.angle_beta   90.00
_cell.angle_gamma   90.00
#
_symmetry.space_group_name_H-M   'P 1'
#
loop_
_entity.id
_entity.type
_entity.pdbx_description
1 polymer ?
#
loop_
_entity_poly.entity_id
_entity_poly.type
_entity_poly.pdbx_seq_one_letter_code
_entity_poly.pdbx_strand_id
1 'polypeptide(L)'
;MEKGCRYLFARTSIKPDPYGIPYDYYSIMHHPKDYCGKPGTIVIETLDKQYQDIIGKQEKPSKWDYMKVCTKYKCDICMGEKMEYKRIKYARSSERRNFRGVT
;
A
#
# COMPACT_ATOMS: atom_id res chain seq x y z
N MET A 1 16.76 -15.01 -9.98
CA MET A 1 17.19 -13.82 -9.22
C MET A 1 18.70 -13.77 -9.16
N GLU A 2 19.28 -12.59 -9.38
CA GLU A 2 20.71 -12.30 -9.29
C GLU A 2 21.21 -12.38 -7.83
N LYS A 3 22.52 -12.57 -7.64
CA LYS A 3 23.12 -12.63 -6.29
C LYS A 3 23.00 -11.24 -5.63
N GLY A 4 22.69 -11.23 -4.33
CA GLY A 4 22.58 -9.99 -3.56
C GLY A 4 21.20 -9.32 -3.59
N CYS A 5 20.31 -9.62 -4.53
CA CYS A 5 19.02 -8.90 -4.61
C CYS A 5 17.95 -9.32 -3.58
N ARG A 6 18.17 -10.39 -2.80
CA ARG A 6 17.14 -10.90 -1.85
C ARG A 6 16.65 -9.86 -0.85
N TYR A 7 17.53 -8.98 -0.37
CA TYR A 7 17.15 -7.98 0.64
C TYR A 7 16.15 -6.94 0.12
N LEU A 8 16.09 -6.72 -1.20
CA LEU A 8 15.17 -5.77 -1.84
C LEU A 8 13.70 -6.24 -1.76
N PHE A 9 13.48 -7.52 -1.51
CA PHE A 9 12.15 -8.13 -1.38
C PHE A 9 11.76 -8.38 0.09
N ALA A 10 12.60 -7.95 1.04
CA ALA A 10 12.26 -8.06 2.46
C ALA A 10 11.09 -7.14 2.80
N ARG A 11 10.08 -7.68 3.49
CA ARG A 11 8.95 -6.88 3.96
C ARG A 11 9.42 -5.89 5.02
N THR A 12 9.07 -4.62 4.85
CA THR A 12 9.34 -3.57 5.84
C THR A 12 8.35 -3.57 7.01
N SER A 13 7.15 -4.13 6.81
CA SER A 13 6.12 -4.25 7.86
C SER A 13 5.20 -5.45 7.60
N ILE A 14 4.72 -6.07 8.68
CA ILE A 14 3.59 -7.01 8.66
C ILE A 14 2.24 -6.34 8.97
N LYS A 15 2.28 -5.14 9.56
CA LYS A 15 1.09 -4.37 9.89
C LYS A 15 0.52 -3.73 8.62
N PRO A 16 -0.81 -3.59 8.51
CA PRO A 16 -1.44 -2.80 7.45
C PRO A 16 -0.93 -1.37 7.42
N ASP A 17 -1.14 -0.70 6.28
CA ASP A 17 -0.82 0.70 6.15
C ASP A 17 -1.54 1.52 7.23
N PRO A 18 -0.84 2.37 8.01
CA PRO A 18 -1.45 3.09 9.13
C PRO A 18 -2.55 4.07 8.69
N TYR A 19 -2.62 4.41 7.41
CA TYR A 19 -3.63 5.30 6.82
C TYR A 19 -4.72 4.55 6.07
N GLY A 20 -4.70 3.21 6.05
CA GLY A 20 -5.69 2.39 5.35
C GLY A 20 -5.57 2.46 3.83
N ILE A 21 -4.44 2.91 3.29
CA ILE A 21 -4.20 2.97 1.85
C ILE A 21 -3.99 1.56 1.31
N PRO A 22 -4.75 1.12 0.28
CA PRO A 22 -4.64 -0.23 -0.27
C PRO A 22 -3.32 -0.46 -1.01
N TYR A 23 -3.00 -1.72 -1.29
CA TYR A 23 -1.89 -2.07 -2.18
C TYR A 23 -2.18 -1.56 -3.59
N ASP A 24 -1.21 -0.87 -4.20
CA ASP A 24 -1.39 -0.25 -5.50
C ASP A 24 -0.39 -0.79 -6.54
N TYR A 25 -0.91 -1.57 -7.49
CA TYR A 25 -0.14 -2.10 -8.62
C TYR A 25 0.35 -1.00 -9.58
N TYR A 26 -0.23 0.20 -9.54
CA TYR A 26 0.16 1.36 -10.34
C TYR A 26 1.07 2.32 -9.58
N SER A 27 1.53 1.98 -8.36
CA SER A 27 2.45 2.86 -7.64
C SER A 27 3.75 3.04 -8.40
N ILE A 28 4.27 4.27 -8.48
CA ILE A 28 5.60 4.55 -9.07
C ILE A 28 6.74 3.85 -8.31
N MET A 29 6.49 3.42 -7.08
CA MET A 29 7.44 2.70 -6.25
C MET A 29 7.43 1.18 -6.49
N HIS A 30 6.50 0.66 -7.29
CA HIS A 30 6.40 -0.78 -7.50
C HIS A 30 7.51 -1.26 -8.46
N HIS A 31 8.27 -2.28 -8.07
CA HIS A 31 9.27 -2.90 -8.94
C HIS A 31 8.64 -3.62 -10.13
N PRO A 32 9.29 -3.67 -11.30
CA PRO A 32 8.81 -4.46 -12.44
C PRO A 32 8.87 -5.97 -12.15
N LYS A 33 8.13 -6.76 -12.94
CA LYS A 33 7.96 -8.22 -12.75
C LYS A 33 9.25 -9.02 -12.72
N ASP A 34 10.28 -8.55 -13.38
CA ASP A 34 11.58 -9.19 -13.59
C ASP A 34 12.73 -8.44 -12.90
N TYR A 35 12.43 -7.52 -11.99
CA TYR A 35 13.43 -6.74 -11.26
C TYR A 35 14.46 -7.64 -10.56
N CYS A 36 15.76 -7.49 -10.84
CA CYS A 36 16.81 -8.38 -10.31
C CYS A 36 16.62 -9.87 -10.68
N GLY A 37 15.77 -10.19 -11.66
CA GLY A 37 15.60 -11.51 -12.24
C GLY A 37 16.82 -11.91 -13.07
N LYS A 38 17.05 -13.22 -13.23
CA LYS A 38 17.92 -13.66 -14.33
C LYS A 38 17.15 -13.43 -15.64
N PRO A 39 17.81 -13.27 -16.80
CA PRO A 39 17.11 -13.11 -18.08
C PRO A 39 15.99 -14.14 -18.24
N GLY A 40 14.78 -13.69 -18.60
CA GLY A 40 13.59 -14.53 -18.77
C GLY A 40 12.90 -15.00 -17.48
N THR A 41 13.32 -14.52 -16.29
CA THR A 41 12.73 -14.92 -15.00
C THR A 41 11.79 -13.86 -14.44
N ILE A 42 10.53 -14.22 -14.20
CA ILE A 42 9.62 -13.42 -13.38
C ILE A 42 9.95 -13.68 -11.90
N VAL A 43 10.12 -12.60 -11.14
CA VAL A 43 10.38 -12.63 -9.69
C VAL A 43 9.22 -12.09 -8.85
N ILE A 44 8.38 -11.22 -9.43
CA ILE A 44 7.15 -10.73 -8.83
C ILE A 44 5.98 -11.20 -9.69
N GLU A 45 5.25 -12.17 -9.16
CA GLU A 45 4.04 -12.69 -9.78
C GLU A 45 2.82 -12.06 -9.09
N THR A 46 1.99 -11.33 -9.85
CA THR A 46 0.77 -10.76 -9.31
C THR A 46 -0.27 -11.86 -9.09
N LEU A 47 -1.00 -11.78 -7.97
CA LEU A 47 -2.12 -12.68 -7.70
C LEU A 47 -3.24 -12.46 -8.71
N ASP A 48 -3.54 -11.20 -9.00
CA ASP A 48 -4.43 -10.81 -10.08
C ASP A 48 -3.63 -10.60 -11.38
N LYS A 49 -3.87 -11.47 -12.36
CA LYS A 49 -3.11 -11.56 -13.59
C LYS A 49 -3.25 -10.34 -14.50
N GLN A 50 -4.32 -9.56 -14.36
CA GLN A 50 -4.50 -8.35 -15.17
C GLN A 50 -3.41 -7.30 -14.92
N TYR A 51 -2.77 -7.34 -13.75
CA TYR A 51 -1.72 -6.40 -13.37
C TYR A 51 -0.29 -6.89 -13.66
N GLN A 52 -0.12 -8.13 -14.15
CA GLN A 52 1.19 -8.76 -14.29
C GLN A 52 2.13 -7.96 -15.22
N ASP A 53 1.56 -7.37 -16.27
CA ASP A 53 2.28 -6.53 -17.24
C ASP A 53 2.11 -5.03 -17.00
N ILE A 54 1.56 -4.64 -15.85
CA ILE A 54 1.34 -3.23 -15.45
C ILE A 54 2.41 -2.77 -14.46
N ILE A 55 2.78 -3.63 -13.51
CA ILE A 55 3.69 -3.27 -12.42
C ILE A 55 5.05 -2.76 -12.91
N GLY A 56 5.53 -1.67 -12.30
CA GLY A 56 6.87 -1.10 -12.52
C GLY A 56 7.10 -0.49 -13.90
N LYS A 57 6.03 -0.03 -14.56
CA LYS A 57 6.08 0.68 -15.85
C LYS A 57 5.67 2.14 -15.75
N GLN A 58 5.39 2.64 -14.54
CA GLN A 58 4.84 3.97 -14.32
C GLN A 58 5.91 5.05 -14.36
N GLU A 59 5.62 6.14 -15.08
CA GLU A 59 6.48 7.33 -15.17
C GLU A 59 6.05 8.43 -14.18
N LYS A 60 4.84 8.33 -13.61
CA LYS A 60 4.25 9.33 -12.71
C LYS A 60 3.63 8.65 -11.49
N PRO A 61 3.59 9.35 -10.33
CA PRO A 61 2.94 8.81 -9.14
C PRO A 61 1.44 8.57 -9.38
N SER A 62 0.94 7.49 -8.81
CA SER A 62 -0.48 7.17 -8.82
C SER A 62 -1.27 8.08 -7.86
N LYS A 63 -2.60 8.02 -7.95
CA LYS A 63 -3.48 8.63 -6.95
C LYS A 63 -3.11 8.20 -5.51
N TRP A 64 -2.79 6.92 -5.30
CA TRP A 64 -2.50 6.40 -3.96
C TRP A 64 -1.12 6.79 -3.45
N ASP A 65 -0.13 6.98 -4.35
CA ASP A 65 1.17 7.56 -3.99
C ASP A 65 0.99 8.96 -3.40
N TYR A 66 0.24 9.83 -4.09
CA TYR A 66 -0.08 11.16 -3.58
C TYR A 66 -0.84 11.10 -2.26
N MET A 67 -1.88 10.27 -2.15
CA MET A 67 -2.65 10.14 -0.90
C MET A 67 -1.77 9.73 0.28
N LYS A 68 -0.78 8.86 0.07
CA LYS A 68 0.14 8.42 1.12
C LYS A 68 1.03 9.55 1.60
N VAL A 69 1.61 10.31 0.68
CA VAL A 69 2.44 11.47 1.00
C VAL A 69 1.60 12.55 1.68
N CYS A 70 0.48 12.96 1.07
CA CYS A 70 -0.41 14.00 1.60
C CYS A 70 -0.91 13.68 3.01
N THR A 71 -1.29 12.41 3.26
CA THR A 71 -1.76 12.00 4.59
C THR A 71 -0.63 12.01 5.61
N LYS A 72 0.55 11.51 5.26
CA LYS A 72 1.72 11.47 6.15
C LYS A 72 2.16 12.88 6.56
N TYR A 73 2.22 13.81 5.62
CA TYR A 73 2.70 15.17 5.85
C TYR A 73 1.61 16.17 6.22
N LYS A 74 0.34 15.72 6.33
CA LYS A 74 -0.81 16.56 6.66
C LYS A 74 -0.91 17.79 5.74
N CYS A 75 -0.91 17.54 4.43
CA CYS A 75 -1.14 18.56 3.41
C CYS A 75 -2.61 19.01 3.36
N ASP A 76 -2.92 20.30 3.54
CA ASP A 76 -4.30 20.81 3.53
C ASP A 76 -5.04 20.57 2.20
N ILE A 77 -4.29 20.57 1.10
CA ILE A 77 -4.79 20.30 -0.26
C ILE A 77 -3.94 19.17 -0.86
N CYS A 78 -4.59 18.18 -1.47
CA CYS A 78 -3.94 17.10 -2.19
C CYS A 78 -4.61 16.90 -3.55
N MET A 79 -3.83 16.91 -4.63
CA MET A 79 -4.34 16.78 -6.01
C MET A 79 -5.50 17.75 -6.33
N GLY A 80 -5.50 18.95 -5.73
CA GLY A 80 -6.54 19.97 -5.92
C GLY A 80 -7.74 19.86 -4.98
N GLU A 81 -7.83 18.82 -4.15
CA GLU A 81 -8.93 18.62 -3.20
C GLU A 81 -8.49 18.92 -1.76
N LYS A 82 -9.40 19.50 -0.96
CA LYS A 82 -9.16 19.72 0.47
C LYS A 82 -9.14 18.38 1.20
N MET A 83 -8.10 18.15 1.98
CA MET A 83 -7.94 16.90 2.73
C MET A 83 -8.79 16.90 4.01
N GLU A 84 -9.61 15.87 4.19
CA GLU A 84 -10.29 15.60 5.46
C GLU A 84 -9.57 14.45 6.16
N TYR A 85 -8.79 14.75 7.21
CA TYR A 85 -8.10 13.71 7.97
C TYR A 85 -9.07 12.97 8.88
N LYS A 86 -9.75 11.98 8.33
CA LYS A 86 -10.43 10.99 9.15
C LYS A 86 -9.35 10.16 9.84
N ARG A 87 -9.15 10.41 11.14
CA ARG A 87 -8.41 9.46 11.98
C ARG A 87 -9.22 8.16 11.91
N ILE A 88 -8.75 7.21 11.13
CA ILE A 88 -9.26 5.83 11.22
C ILE A 88 -8.86 5.38 12.62
N LYS A 89 -9.77 5.54 13.58
CA LYS A 89 -9.72 4.77 14.82
C LYS A 89 -9.89 3.34 14.35
N TYR A 90 -8.77 2.64 14.14
CA TYR A 90 -8.80 1.19 13.95
C TYR A 90 -9.76 0.64 15.01
N ALA A 91 -10.80 -0.04 14.52
CA ALA A 91 -11.88 -0.60 15.30
C ALA A 91 -11.31 -1.27 16.55
N ARG A 92 -11.47 -0.61 17.71
CA ARG A 92 -11.26 -1.26 18.99
C ARG A 92 -12.48 -2.15 19.15
N SER A 93 -12.34 -3.42 18.78
CA SER A 93 -13.31 -4.45 19.14
C SER A 93 -13.37 -4.54 20.66
N SER A 94 -14.30 -3.79 21.23
CA SER A 94 -14.79 -4.02 22.58
C SER A 94 -16.15 -3.36 22.74
N GLU A 95 -17.13 -3.79 21.96
CA GLU A 95 -18.46 -4.04 22.54
C GLU A 95 -18.29 -5.16 23.59
N ARG A 96 -17.70 -4.81 24.73
CA ARG A 96 -17.80 -5.62 25.94
C ARG A 96 -18.95 -5.05 26.74
N ARG A 97 -20.08 -5.77 26.65
CA ARG A 97 -21.09 -5.94 27.70
C ARG A 97 -21.77 -4.65 28.21
N ASN A 98 -22.85 -4.26 27.54
CA ASN A 98 -24.01 -3.72 28.24
C ASN A 98 -24.99 -4.86 28.52
N PHE A 99 -24.77 -5.54 29.65
CA PHE A 99 -25.79 -6.30 30.35
C PHE A 99 -25.57 -6.05 31.84
N ARG A 100 -26.09 -4.92 32.32
CA ARG A 100 -26.44 -4.69 33.72
C ARG A 100 -27.71 -3.84 33.75
N GLY A 101 -28.76 -4.42 34.33
CA GLY A 101 -29.87 -3.66 34.92
C GLY A 101 -31.12 -3.54 34.06
N VAL A 102 -31.93 -4.59 33.99
CA VAL A 102 -33.38 -4.42 34.13
C VAL A 102 -33.73 -5.03 35.48
N THR A 103 -34.41 -4.22 36.28
CA THR A 103 -34.99 -4.45 37.61
C THR A 103 -35.70 -5.79 37.76
#